data_AF-A0AAD7MRU3-F1
#
_entry.id   AF-A0AAD7MRU3-F1
#
_cell.length_a   1.000
_cell.length_b   1.000
_cell.length_c   1.000
_cell.angle_alpha   90.00
_cell.angle_beta   90.00
_cell.angle_gamma   90.00
#
_symmetry.space_group_name_H-M   'P 1'
#
loop_
_entity.id
_entity.type
_entity.pdbx_description
1 polymer ?
#
loop_
_entity_poly.entity_id
_entity_poly.type
_entity_poly.pdbx_seq_one_letter_code
_entity_poly.pdbx_strand_id
1 'polypeptide(L)'
;ILDKIYLVAVTPTGSGKTGFLFLSLLVMIAIAAKPSLCPYITFPKDPAIVVVCPTNSIEQQMAENMGKLGISALMINADTVISARLGGEDLWIQAREGVSMLIPGPEQLISRGFQELLKCETLYDRVCALGVDEIHLLLLWGLAFRKVFTQIAFMRARFRTGIPMIGLTVTLLSDPKVADAIFNLLRYITQHEFYLLRRSNARHDIQILFRTLVSGIDGLHFPEIAWVLKNNDKTLIFGATISLVFRLKIHRVYVG
;
A
#
# COMPACT_ATOMS: atom_id res chain seq x y z
N ILE A 1 -4.98 11.43 -12.32
CA ILE A 1 -6.10 10.60 -11.77
C ILE A 1 -7.45 11.16 -12.19
N LEU A 2 -7.81 12.38 -11.78
CA LEU A 2 -9.08 13.00 -12.21
C LEU A 2 -9.14 13.16 -13.74
N ASP A 3 -8.00 13.47 -14.37
CA ASP A 3 -7.84 13.50 -15.84
C ASP A 3 -7.72 12.12 -16.48
N LYS A 4 -8.06 11.03 -15.75
CA LYS A 4 -7.93 9.62 -16.18
C LYS A 4 -6.52 9.16 -16.54
N ILE A 5 -5.49 9.97 -16.28
CA ILE A 5 -4.07 9.60 -16.38
C ILE A 5 -3.67 8.66 -15.23
N TYR A 6 -2.92 7.60 -15.55
CA TYR A 6 -2.34 6.66 -14.58
C TYR A 6 -1.24 7.33 -13.75
N LEU A 7 -1.12 7.01 -12.45
CA LEU A 7 -0.09 7.57 -11.57
C LEU A 7 0.79 6.46 -11.01
N VAL A 8 2.10 6.63 -11.08
CA VAL A 8 3.05 5.90 -10.22
C VAL A 8 3.80 6.92 -9.38
N ALA A 9 3.62 6.86 -8.07
CA ALA A 9 4.25 7.76 -7.11
C ALA A 9 5.36 7.02 -6.35
N VAL A 10 6.60 7.45 -6.57
CA VAL A 10 7.79 7.03 -5.82
C VAL A 10 8.09 8.12 -4.80
N THR A 11 7.76 7.88 -3.54
CA THR A 11 7.87 8.88 -2.47
C THR A 11 8.35 8.27 -1.16
N PRO A 12 9.26 8.92 -0.40
CA PRO A 12 9.85 8.32 0.79
C PRO A 12 8.82 7.95 1.88
N THR A 13 9.17 6.99 2.74
CA THR A 13 8.32 6.62 3.89
C THR A 13 8.04 7.84 4.76
N GLY A 14 6.77 8.01 5.15
CA GLY A 14 6.33 9.14 5.96
C GLY A 14 5.92 10.38 5.16
N SER A 15 6.12 10.41 3.84
CA SER A 15 5.71 11.56 3.01
C SER A 15 4.20 11.65 2.73
N GLY A 16 3.39 10.80 3.37
CA GLY A 16 1.95 10.75 3.12
C GLY A 16 1.54 10.11 1.79
N LYS A 17 2.29 9.11 1.29
CA LYS A 17 2.01 8.43 0.00
C LYS A 17 0.56 7.97 -0.15
N THR A 18 -0.05 7.44 0.92
CA THR A 18 -1.44 6.99 0.93
C THR A 18 -2.44 8.13 0.66
N GLY A 19 -2.03 9.37 0.88
CA GLY A 19 -2.80 10.57 0.55
C GLY A 19 -3.19 10.67 -0.92
N PHE A 20 -2.42 10.08 -1.86
CA PHE A 20 -2.82 10.01 -3.27
C PHE A 20 -4.12 9.22 -3.48
N LEU A 21 -4.36 8.16 -2.68
CA LEU A 21 -5.59 7.38 -2.72
C LEU A 21 -6.72 8.14 -2.01
N PHE A 22 -6.43 8.62 -0.79
CA PHE A 22 -7.44 9.21 0.10
C PHE A 22 -8.00 10.51 -0.47
N LEU A 23 -7.11 11.42 -0.90
CA LEU A 23 -7.51 12.70 -1.47
C LEU A 23 -8.27 12.49 -2.78
N SER A 24 -7.82 11.55 -3.62
CA SER A 24 -8.53 11.21 -4.87
C SER A 24 -9.95 10.75 -4.59
N LEU A 25 -10.14 9.83 -3.63
CA LEU A 25 -11.47 9.34 -3.28
C LEU A 25 -12.36 10.44 -2.68
N LEU A 26 -11.82 11.25 -1.76
CA LEU A 26 -12.55 12.38 -1.16
C LEU A 26 -13.04 13.37 -2.22
N VAL A 27 -12.20 13.69 -3.21
CA VAL A 27 -12.58 14.58 -4.31
C VAL A 27 -13.65 13.94 -5.19
N MET A 28 -13.55 12.64 -5.48
CA MET A 28 -14.57 11.89 -6.23
C MET A 28 -15.92 11.92 -5.51
N ILE A 29 -15.94 11.65 -4.21
CA ILE A 29 -17.14 11.70 -3.36
C ILE A 29 -17.74 13.12 -3.35
N ALA A 30 -16.90 14.15 -3.16
CA ALA A 30 -17.36 15.53 -3.11
C ALA A 30 -18.00 15.98 -4.44
N ILE A 31 -17.37 15.65 -5.58
CA ILE A 31 -17.92 15.97 -6.91
C ILE A 31 -19.20 15.17 -7.19
N ALA A 32 -19.26 13.89 -6.80
CA ALA A 32 -20.49 13.09 -6.92
C ALA A 32 -21.65 13.68 -6.13
N ALA A 33 -21.39 14.19 -4.91
CA ALA A 33 -22.39 14.82 -4.06
C ALA A 33 -22.82 16.21 -4.56
N LYS A 34 -21.88 16.97 -5.13
CA LYS A 34 -22.13 18.32 -5.65
C LYS A 34 -21.44 18.52 -7.01
N PRO A 35 -22.09 18.13 -8.12
CA PRO A 35 -21.51 18.24 -9.46
C PRO A 35 -21.10 19.66 -9.85
N SER A 36 -21.68 20.69 -9.24
CA SER A 36 -21.31 22.10 -9.47
C SER A 36 -19.88 22.45 -9.02
N LEU A 37 -19.22 21.60 -8.21
CA LEU A 37 -17.82 21.80 -7.81
C LEU A 37 -16.85 21.65 -8.98
N CYS A 38 -17.19 20.81 -9.96
CA CYS A 38 -16.38 20.60 -11.16
C CYS A 38 -17.29 20.30 -12.36
N PRO A 39 -17.63 21.29 -13.20
CA PRO A 39 -18.61 21.10 -14.27
C PRO A 39 -18.12 20.19 -15.41
N TYR A 40 -16.82 19.92 -15.49
CA TYR A 40 -16.21 19.15 -16.58
C TYR A 40 -16.09 17.65 -16.29
N ILE A 41 -16.20 17.23 -15.03
CA ILE A 41 -16.00 15.84 -14.60
C ILE A 41 -17.14 15.44 -13.67
N THR A 42 -17.73 14.28 -13.93
CA THR A 42 -18.75 13.69 -13.06
C THR A 42 -18.32 12.31 -12.58
N PHE A 43 -18.79 11.94 -11.39
CA PHE A 43 -18.58 10.61 -10.83
C PHE A 43 -19.94 9.96 -10.56
N PRO A 44 -20.02 8.62 -10.60
CA PRO A 44 -21.22 7.88 -10.22
C PRO A 44 -21.60 8.17 -8.77
N LYS A 45 -22.87 7.93 -8.43
CA LYS A 45 -23.32 7.93 -7.04
C LYS A 45 -22.56 6.84 -6.27
N ASP A 46 -22.20 7.14 -5.01
CA ASP A 46 -21.43 6.24 -4.14
C ASP A 46 -20.12 5.73 -4.80
N PRO A 47 -19.23 6.65 -5.22
CA PRO A 47 -18.02 6.27 -5.94
C PRO A 47 -17.10 5.42 -5.07
N ALA A 48 -16.50 4.39 -5.67
CA ALA A 48 -15.62 3.44 -5.02
C ALA A 48 -14.22 3.43 -5.61
N ILE A 49 -13.23 3.06 -4.80
CA ILE A 49 -11.92 2.62 -5.28
C ILE A 49 -11.57 1.24 -4.73
N VAL A 50 -10.86 0.45 -5.54
CA VAL A 50 -10.37 -0.87 -5.13
C VAL A 50 -8.86 -0.79 -4.95
N VAL A 51 -8.36 -1.10 -3.76
CA VAL A 51 -6.94 -0.96 -3.40
C VAL A 51 -6.37 -2.29 -2.93
N VAL A 52 -5.29 -2.74 -3.55
CA VAL A 52 -4.57 -3.95 -3.09
C VAL A 52 -3.33 -3.53 -2.32
N CYS A 53 -3.17 -4.09 -1.12
CA CYS A 53 -2.00 -3.90 -0.26
C CYS A 53 -1.21 -5.22 -0.16
N PRO A 54 0.09 -5.17 0.17
CA PRO A 54 0.90 -6.39 0.17
C PRO A 54 0.76 -7.25 1.43
N THR A 55 0.19 -6.70 2.51
CA THR A 55 0.12 -7.34 3.83
C THR A 55 -1.13 -6.91 4.59
N ASN A 56 -1.72 -7.82 5.37
CA ASN A 56 -2.91 -7.59 6.20
C ASN A 56 -2.77 -6.38 7.14
N SER A 57 -1.58 -6.12 7.69
CA SER A 57 -1.35 -4.97 8.59
C SER A 57 -1.52 -3.62 7.89
N ILE A 58 -1.11 -3.52 6.63
CA ILE A 58 -1.30 -2.31 5.80
C ILE A 58 -2.77 -2.16 5.42
N GLU A 59 -3.45 -3.27 5.09
CA GLU A 59 -4.90 -3.27 4.81
C GLU A 59 -5.69 -2.73 6.00
N GLN A 60 -5.39 -3.23 7.20
CA GLN A 60 -6.02 -2.79 8.45
C GLN A 60 -5.75 -1.30 8.71
N GLN A 61 -4.49 -0.87 8.63
CA GLN A 61 -4.14 0.54 8.85
C GLN A 61 -4.87 1.47 7.87
N MET A 62 -5.01 1.04 6.61
CA MET A 62 -5.71 1.81 5.59
C MET A 62 -7.21 1.91 5.88
N ALA A 63 -7.86 0.80 6.24
CA ALA A 63 -9.27 0.78 6.62
C ALA A 63 -9.55 1.68 7.85
N GLU A 64 -8.73 1.57 8.90
CA GLU A 64 -8.85 2.39 10.11
C GLU A 64 -8.70 3.89 9.82
N ASN A 65 -7.74 4.26 8.97
CA ASN A 65 -7.52 5.65 8.59
C ASN A 65 -8.70 6.23 7.80
N MET A 66 -9.33 5.43 6.92
CA MET A 66 -10.53 5.86 6.21
C MET A 66 -11.74 5.97 7.14
N GLY A 67 -11.89 5.05 8.09
CA GLY A 67 -12.93 5.14 9.11
C GLY A 67 -12.83 6.43 9.93
N LYS A 68 -11.62 6.88 10.28
CA LYS A 68 -11.39 8.17 10.95
C LYS A 68 -11.82 9.38 10.12
N LEU A 69 -11.85 9.26 8.79
CA LEU A 69 -12.33 10.27 7.87
C LEU A 69 -13.84 10.17 7.61
N GLY A 70 -14.56 9.24 8.26
CA GLY A 70 -15.98 8.98 8.02
C GLY A 70 -16.25 8.29 6.68
N ILE A 71 -15.23 7.68 6.06
CA ILE A 71 -15.35 6.99 4.78
C ILE A 71 -15.48 5.50 5.04
N SER A 72 -16.50 4.88 4.43
CA SER A 72 -16.70 3.44 4.48
C SER A 72 -15.57 2.70 3.74
N ALA A 73 -14.83 1.87 4.48
CA ALA A 73 -13.76 1.04 3.97
C ALA A 73 -13.92 -0.41 4.43
N LEU A 74 -13.73 -1.35 3.51
CA LEU A 74 -13.90 -2.78 3.77
C LEU A 74 -12.65 -3.56 3.36
N MET A 75 -12.01 -4.20 4.35
CA MET A 75 -10.88 -5.10 4.17
C MET A 75 -11.38 -6.54 4.01
N ILE A 76 -10.99 -7.20 2.91
CA ILE A 76 -11.33 -8.60 2.65
C ILE A 76 -10.05 -9.40 2.45
N ASN A 77 -9.66 -10.15 3.48
CA ASN A 77 -8.52 -11.06 3.47
C ASN A 77 -8.89 -12.40 4.13
N ALA A 78 -7.94 -13.32 4.25
CA ALA A 78 -8.22 -14.64 4.81
C ALA A 78 -8.81 -14.57 6.24
N ASP A 79 -8.27 -13.68 7.07
CA ASP A 79 -8.67 -13.55 8.47
C ASP A 79 -10.07 -12.92 8.58
N THR A 80 -10.35 -11.85 7.82
CA THR A 80 -11.65 -11.17 7.86
C THR A 80 -12.76 -12.03 7.27
N VAL A 81 -12.49 -12.80 6.22
CA VAL A 81 -13.46 -13.74 5.64
C VAL A 81 -13.84 -14.83 6.64
N ILE A 82 -12.86 -15.40 7.35
CA ILE A 82 -13.13 -16.41 8.39
C ILE A 82 -13.96 -15.81 9.52
N SER A 83 -13.56 -14.64 10.02
CA SER A 83 -14.26 -13.94 11.11
C SER A 83 -15.71 -13.60 10.74
N ALA A 84 -15.94 -13.05 9.55
CA ALA A 84 -17.29 -12.69 9.08
C ALA A 84 -18.18 -13.94 8.94
N ARG A 85 -17.64 -15.03 8.40
CA ARG A 85 -18.38 -16.29 8.24
C ARG A 85 -18.80 -16.88 9.60
N LEU A 86 -17.96 -16.79 10.62
CA LEU A 86 -18.31 -17.20 11.98
C LEU A 86 -19.46 -16.36 12.57
N GLY A 87 -19.56 -15.09 12.17
CA GLY A 87 -20.66 -14.19 12.50
C GLY A 87 -21.90 -14.34 11.62
N GLY A 88 -21.90 -15.24 10.63
CA GLY A 88 -23.01 -15.40 9.68
C GLY A 88 -23.08 -14.32 8.60
N GLU A 89 -22.00 -13.56 8.41
CA GLU A 89 -21.91 -12.49 7.43
C GLU A 89 -21.14 -12.92 6.16
N ASP A 90 -21.44 -12.26 5.04
CA ASP A 90 -20.68 -12.39 3.79
C ASP A 90 -20.15 -11.02 3.35
N LEU A 91 -18.84 -10.83 3.51
CA LEU A 91 -18.15 -9.59 3.15
C LEU A 91 -18.26 -9.27 1.64
N TRP A 92 -18.39 -10.28 0.78
CA TRP A 92 -18.55 -10.06 -0.66
C TRP A 92 -19.93 -9.53 -1.02
N ILE A 93 -20.96 -9.83 -0.23
CA ILE A 93 -22.28 -9.21 -0.36
C ILE A 93 -22.21 -7.77 0.14
N GLN A 94 -21.59 -7.53 1.29
CA GLN A 94 -21.41 -6.18 1.85
C GLN A 94 -20.61 -5.26 0.90
N ALA A 95 -19.63 -5.81 0.17
CA ALA A 95 -18.79 -5.03 -0.75
C ALA A 95 -19.54 -4.44 -1.95
N ARG A 96 -20.76 -4.89 -2.25
CA ARG A 96 -21.51 -4.49 -3.45
C ARG A 96 -21.84 -3.00 -3.45
N GLU A 97 -22.24 -2.45 -2.30
CA GLU A 97 -22.75 -1.08 -2.17
C GLU A 97 -22.33 -0.46 -0.84
N GLY A 98 -22.27 0.88 -0.77
CA GLY A 98 -22.01 1.60 0.48
C GLY A 98 -20.57 1.51 0.99
N VAL A 99 -19.67 0.88 0.23
CA VAL A 99 -18.23 0.80 0.51
C VAL A 99 -17.47 1.65 -0.49
N SER A 100 -16.90 2.77 -0.04
CA SER A 100 -16.16 3.70 -0.91
C SER A 100 -14.70 3.28 -1.10
N MET A 101 -14.13 2.50 -0.18
CA MET A 101 -12.80 1.89 -0.34
C MET A 101 -12.84 0.39 -0.07
N LEU A 102 -12.71 -0.41 -1.14
CA LEU A 102 -12.61 -1.86 -1.04
C LEU A 102 -11.13 -2.28 -1.04
N ILE A 103 -10.72 -3.06 -0.05
CA ILE A 103 -9.32 -3.46 0.16
C ILE A 103 -9.22 -4.99 0.15
N PRO A 104 -9.26 -5.64 -1.03
CA PRO A 104 -9.06 -7.08 -1.11
C PRO A 104 -7.58 -7.41 -0.96
N GLY A 105 -7.27 -8.40 -0.13
CA GLY A 105 -5.93 -8.97 -0.06
C GLY A 105 -5.54 -9.66 -1.38
N PRO A 106 -4.23 -9.77 -1.70
CA PRO A 106 -3.77 -10.33 -2.97
C PRO A 106 -4.34 -11.72 -3.27
N GLU A 107 -4.44 -12.57 -2.26
CA GLU A 107 -5.01 -13.92 -2.36
C GLU A 107 -6.50 -13.94 -2.69
N GLN A 108 -7.23 -12.91 -2.27
CA GLN A 108 -8.66 -12.83 -2.52
C GLN A 108 -8.97 -12.44 -3.96
N LEU A 109 -8.01 -11.92 -4.72
CA LEU A 109 -8.19 -11.56 -6.14
C LEU A 109 -8.50 -12.76 -7.05
N ILE A 110 -8.21 -13.99 -6.62
CA ILE A 110 -8.56 -15.22 -7.35
C ILE A 110 -9.71 -15.99 -6.70
N SER A 111 -10.25 -15.47 -5.60
CA SER A 111 -11.36 -16.12 -4.90
C SER A 111 -12.63 -16.09 -5.75
N ARG A 112 -13.50 -17.08 -5.52
CA ARG A 112 -14.83 -17.11 -6.12
C ARG A 112 -15.66 -15.88 -5.74
N GLY A 113 -15.57 -15.44 -4.48
CA GLY A 113 -16.30 -14.26 -4.00
C GLY A 113 -15.92 -12.99 -4.75
N PHE A 114 -14.63 -12.76 -4.99
CA PHE A 114 -14.18 -11.63 -5.82
C PHE A 114 -14.66 -11.74 -7.27
N GLN A 115 -14.62 -12.94 -7.86
CA GLN A 115 -15.13 -13.16 -9.22
C GLN A 115 -16.64 -12.91 -9.34
N GLU A 116 -17.43 -13.28 -8.33
CA GLU A 116 -18.86 -13.00 -8.27
C GLU A 116 -19.14 -11.51 -8.03
N LEU A 117 -18.33 -10.86 -7.19
CA LEU A 117 -18.40 -9.41 -6.96
C LEU A 117 -18.16 -8.62 -8.25
N LEU A 118 -17.22 -9.04 -9.09
CA LEU A 118 -16.94 -8.40 -10.39
C LEU A 118 -18.11 -8.50 -11.39
N LYS A 119 -19.04 -9.45 -11.21
CA LYS A 119 -20.27 -9.57 -12.02
C LYS A 119 -21.40 -8.67 -11.51
N CYS A 120 -21.23 -8.05 -10.35
CA CYS A 120 -22.24 -7.19 -9.75
C CYS A 120 -22.17 -5.79 -10.37
N GLU A 121 -23.18 -5.43 -11.17
CA GLU A 121 -23.25 -4.13 -11.84
C GLU A 121 -23.18 -2.96 -10.85
N THR A 122 -23.78 -3.09 -9.66
CA THR A 122 -23.82 -1.99 -8.69
C THR A 122 -22.43 -1.58 -8.21
N LEU A 123 -21.52 -2.53 -7.97
CA LEU A 123 -20.11 -2.20 -7.74
C LEU A 123 -19.40 -1.81 -9.03
N TYR A 124 -19.57 -2.61 -10.09
CA TYR A 124 -18.82 -2.46 -11.34
C TYR A 124 -18.97 -1.05 -11.93
N ASP A 125 -20.14 -0.43 -11.74
CA ASP A 125 -20.49 0.88 -12.27
C ASP A 125 -19.93 2.05 -11.45
N ARG A 126 -19.71 1.83 -10.14
CA ARG A 126 -19.26 2.87 -9.22
C ARG A 126 -17.75 2.88 -8.97
N VAL A 127 -17.00 1.88 -9.42
CA VAL A 127 -15.52 1.87 -9.31
C VAL A 127 -14.89 2.94 -10.20
N CYS A 128 -14.22 3.90 -9.57
CA CYS A 128 -13.67 5.10 -10.19
C CYS A 128 -12.15 5.11 -10.33
N ALA A 129 -11.44 4.32 -9.53
CA ALA A 129 -9.99 4.14 -9.60
C ALA A 129 -9.54 2.82 -8.97
N LEU A 130 -8.36 2.37 -9.37
CA LEU A 130 -7.67 1.21 -8.80
C LEU A 130 -6.39 1.67 -8.09
N GLY A 131 -6.06 1.03 -6.97
CA GLY A 131 -4.86 1.33 -6.18
C GLY A 131 -4.00 0.08 -5.97
N VAL A 132 -2.68 0.26 -5.99
CA VAL A 132 -1.71 -0.76 -5.59
C VAL A 132 -0.68 -0.12 -4.68
N ASP A 133 -0.67 -0.48 -3.40
CA ASP A 133 0.38 -0.07 -2.48
C ASP A 133 1.60 -1.01 -2.59
N GLU A 134 2.78 -0.45 -2.37
CA GLU A 134 4.07 -1.12 -2.59
C GLU A 134 4.18 -1.83 -3.95
N ILE A 135 3.83 -1.10 -5.02
CA ILE A 135 3.74 -1.65 -6.39
C ILE A 135 5.05 -2.29 -6.89
N HIS A 136 6.19 -1.91 -6.32
CA HIS A 136 7.49 -2.52 -6.60
C HIS A 136 7.54 -4.04 -6.27
N LEU A 137 6.68 -4.51 -5.37
CA LEU A 137 6.58 -5.92 -4.99
C LEU A 137 6.02 -6.80 -6.12
N LEU A 138 5.34 -6.20 -7.12
CA LEU A 138 4.94 -6.94 -8.30
C LEU A 138 6.13 -7.54 -9.04
N LEU A 139 7.26 -6.83 -9.07
CA LEU A 139 8.49 -7.32 -9.69
C LEU A 139 9.30 -8.19 -8.76
N LEU A 140 9.54 -7.73 -7.53
CA LEU A 140 10.39 -8.45 -6.59
C LEU A 140 9.76 -9.77 -6.17
N TRP A 141 8.46 -9.76 -5.84
CA TRP A 141 7.78 -10.93 -5.29
C TRP A 141 6.97 -11.66 -6.35
N GLY A 142 6.32 -10.96 -7.28
CA GLY A 142 5.53 -11.61 -8.32
C GLY A 142 6.34 -12.57 -9.20
N LEU A 143 7.60 -12.24 -9.48
CA LEU A 143 8.48 -13.05 -10.33
C LEU A 143 9.26 -14.13 -9.56
N ALA A 144 9.55 -13.94 -8.26
CA ALA A 144 10.50 -14.79 -7.54
C ALA A 144 9.99 -15.41 -6.23
N PHE A 145 8.91 -14.91 -5.61
CA PHE A 145 8.54 -15.29 -4.23
C PHE A 145 7.04 -15.56 -4.03
N ARG A 146 6.15 -14.62 -4.35
CA ARG A 146 4.71 -14.69 -4.09
C ARG A 146 3.92 -14.48 -5.37
N LYS A 147 3.78 -15.56 -6.15
CA LYS A 147 3.13 -15.56 -7.49
C LYS A 147 1.74 -14.94 -7.52
N VAL A 148 1.01 -14.93 -6.41
CA VAL A 148 -0.32 -14.30 -6.35
C VAL A 148 -0.29 -12.80 -6.65
N PHE A 149 0.86 -12.13 -6.46
CA PHE A 149 1.05 -10.72 -6.84
C PHE A 149 0.94 -10.51 -8.35
N THR A 150 1.18 -11.54 -9.17
CA THR A 150 0.89 -11.47 -10.61
C THR A 150 -0.59 -11.25 -10.91
N GLN A 151 -1.50 -11.56 -9.97
CA GLN A 151 -2.93 -11.33 -10.15
C GLN A 151 -3.31 -9.84 -10.10
N ILE A 152 -2.52 -9.04 -9.40
CA ILE A 152 -2.67 -7.58 -9.35
C ILE A 152 -2.42 -6.98 -10.75
N ALA A 153 -1.49 -7.56 -11.52
CA ALA A 153 -1.24 -7.23 -12.92
C ALA A 153 -2.51 -7.34 -13.79
N PHE A 154 -3.36 -8.32 -13.49
CA PHE A 154 -4.60 -8.57 -14.20
C PHE A 154 -5.78 -7.77 -13.65
N MET A 155 -5.64 -7.08 -12.51
CA MET A 155 -6.73 -6.33 -11.88
C MET A 155 -7.35 -5.34 -12.86
N ARG A 156 -6.54 -4.57 -13.58
CA ARG A 156 -7.04 -3.60 -14.58
C ARG A 156 -7.93 -4.23 -15.64
N ALA A 157 -7.56 -5.42 -16.12
CA ALA A 157 -8.31 -6.12 -17.17
C ALA A 157 -9.66 -6.67 -16.70
N ARG A 158 -9.93 -6.66 -15.39
CA ARG A 158 -11.17 -7.15 -14.78
C ARG A 158 -12.21 -6.05 -14.52
N PHE A 159 -11.80 -4.78 -14.62
CA PHE A 159 -12.68 -3.63 -14.43
C PHE A 159 -12.91 -2.91 -15.76
N ARG A 160 -13.82 -1.92 -15.76
CA ARG A 160 -14.14 -1.10 -16.95
C ARG A 160 -12.88 -0.45 -17.54
N THR A 161 -12.84 -0.37 -18.86
CA THR A 161 -11.81 0.38 -19.60
C THR A 161 -11.84 1.86 -19.19
N GLY A 162 -10.67 2.48 -19.07
CA GLY A 162 -10.54 3.91 -18.72
C GLY A 162 -10.55 4.21 -17.22
N ILE A 163 -10.60 3.19 -16.35
CA ILE A 163 -10.39 3.41 -14.91
C ILE A 163 -8.88 3.66 -14.64
N PRO A 164 -8.52 4.81 -14.04
CA PRO A 164 -7.13 5.12 -13.72
C PRO A 164 -6.61 4.24 -12.57
N MET A 165 -5.31 3.98 -12.60
CA MET A 165 -4.60 3.24 -11.56
C MET A 165 -3.59 4.15 -10.84
N ILE A 166 -3.49 3.97 -9.53
CA ILE A 166 -2.53 4.63 -8.64
C ILE A 166 -1.60 3.55 -8.08
N GLY A 167 -0.35 3.55 -8.51
CA GLY A 167 0.73 2.75 -7.94
C GLY A 167 1.54 3.56 -6.94
N LEU A 168 1.66 3.09 -5.71
CA LEU A 168 2.45 3.74 -4.67
C LEU A 168 3.67 2.89 -4.32
N THR A 169 4.82 3.53 -4.14
CA THR A 169 6.02 2.84 -3.64
C THR A 169 6.97 3.81 -2.95
N VAL A 170 7.70 3.31 -1.95
CA VAL A 170 8.81 4.06 -1.34
C VAL A 170 10.06 3.99 -2.20
N THR A 171 10.29 2.83 -2.80
CA THR A 171 11.49 2.57 -3.58
C THR A 171 11.10 2.00 -4.94
N LEU A 172 11.77 2.51 -5.96
CA LEU A 172 11.76 1.92 -7.28
C LEU A 172 13.17 2.11 -7.82
N LEU A 173 13.84 1.01 -8.15
CA LEU A 173 15.17 1.07 -8.76
C LEU A 173 15.11 2.07 -9.92
N SER A 174 16.11 2.94 -9.99
CA SER A 174 16.20 3.96 -11.03
C SER A 174 16.54 3.39 -12.40
N ASP A 175 16.74 2.06 -12.49
CA ASP A 175 16.90 1.36 -13.75
C ASP A 175 15.62 1.49 -14.59
N PRO A 176 15.68 2.12 -15.79
CA PRO A 176 14.56 2.22 -16.70
C PRO A 176 13.84 0.88 -16.93
N LYS A 177 14.57 -0.23 -16.96
CA LYS A 177 14.00 -1.59 -17.14
C LYS A 177 13.05 -2.00 -16.03
N VAL A 178 13.26 -1.52 -14.81
CA VAL A 178 12.40 -1.85 -13.66
C VAL A 178 11.11 -1.05 -13.74
N ALA A 179 11.19 0.22 -14.13
CA ALA A 179 10.00 1.01 -14.43
C ALA A 179 9.21 0.35 -15.57
N ASP A 180 9.89 0.05 -16.69
CA ASP A 180 9.32 -0.65 -17.85
C ASP A 180 8.70 -2.00 -17.49
N ALA A 181 9.32 -2.76 -16.58
CA ALA A 181 8.78 -4.04 -16.14
C ALA A 181 7.49 -3.87 -15.31
N ILE A 182 7.40 -2.89 -14.41
CA ILE A 182 6.12 -2.56 -13.74
C ILE A 182 5.08 -2.17 -14.80
N PHE A 183 5.47 -1.34 -15.77
CA PHE A 183 4.56 -0.83 -16.79
C PHE A 183 4.06 -1.93 -17.73
N ASN A 184 4.93 -2.85 -18.13
CA ASN A 184 4.59 -4.04 -18.91
C ASN A 184 3.66 -4.97 -18.14
N LEU A 185 3.91 -5.13 -16.83
CA LEU A 185 3.10 -5.98 -15.97
C LEU A 185 1.70 -5.40 -15.75
N LEU A 186 1.54 -4.08 -15.72
CA LEU A 186 0.23 -3.42 -15.77
C LEU A 186 -0.45 -3.44 -17.16
N ARG A 187 0.07 -4.26 -18.09
CA ARG A 187 -0.44 -4.60 -19.44
C ARG A 187 -0.47 -3.46 -20.45
N TYR A 188 0.68 -2.84 -20.74
CA TYR A 188 0.84 -1.90 -21.86
C TYR A 188 0.02 -0.61 -21.71
N ILE A 189 0.26 0.12 -20.63
CA ILE A 189 0.01 1.56 -20.64
C ILE A 189 1.07 2.16 -21.57
N THR A 190 0.67 2.88 -22.62
CA THR A 190 1.65 3.55 -23.50
C THR A 190 2.35 4.67 -22.73
N GLN A 191 3.57 5.06 -23.11
CA GLN A 191 4.36 6.10 -22.41
C GLN A 191 3.63 7.44 -22.24
N HIS A 192 2.58 7.71 -23.02
CA HIS A 192 1.78 8.93 -22.97
C HIS A 192 0.57 8.87 -22.03
N GLU A 193 0.30 7.73 -21.41
CA GLU A 193 -0.90 7.51 -20.58
C GLU A 193 -0.61 7.54 -19.07
N PHE A 194 0.66 7.63 -18.65
CA PHE A 194 1.03 7.64 -17.24
C PHE A 194 1.90 8.83 -16.83
N TYR A 195 1.76 9.19 -15.56
CA TYR A 195 2.57 10.19 -14.88
C TYR A 195 3.41 9.51 -13.80
N LEU A 196 4.73 9.52 -13.94
CA LEU A 196 5.67 9.05 -12.93
C LEU A 196 6.09 10.22 -12.04
N LEU A 197 5.58 10.25 -10.82
CA LEU A 197 6.01 11.19 -9.80
C LEU A 197 7.15 10.57 -8.98
N ARG A 198 8.38 11.06 -9.15
CA ARG A 198 9.52 10.65 -8.32
C ARG A 198 9.95 11.80 -7.42
N ARG A 199 9.74 11.65 -6.12
CA ARG A 199 10.25 12.58 -5.11
C ARG A 199 11.60 12.12 -4.59
N SER A 200 12.39 13.08 -4.11
CA SER A 200 13.65 12.79 -3.43
C SER A 200 13.39 11.93 -2.19
N ASN A 201 14.27 10.96 -1.94
CA ASN A 201 14.32 10.19 -0.71
C ASN A 201 15.16 10.87 0.39
N ALA A 202 15.62 12.10 0.15
CA ALA A 202 16.35 12.88 1.14
C ALA A 202 15.51 13.08 2.41
N ARG A 203 16.12 12.81 3.56
CA ARG A 203 15.51 12.95 4.88
C ARG A 203 16.33 13.96 5.68
N HIS A 204 15.93 15.22 5.58
CA HIS A 204 16.61 16.32 6.27
C HIS A 204 16.46 16.24 7.81
N ASP A 205 15.51 15.43 8.28
CA ASP A 205 15.28 15.08 9.68
C ASP A 205 16.13 13.89 10.17
N ILE A 206 16.96 13.30 9.31
CA ILE A 206 17.85 12.19 9.66
C ILE A 206 19.30 12.67 9.64
N GLN A 207 19.99 12.49 10.77
CA GLN A 207 21.44 12.66 10.85
C GLN A 207 22.13 11.30 10.72
N ILE A 208 23.04 11.18 9.76
CA ILE A 208 23.85 9.97 9.57
C ILE A 208 25.17 10.14 10.32
N LEU A 209 25.45 9.23 11.24
CA LEU A 209 26.67 9.19 12.03
C LEU A 209 27.43 7.90 11.76
N PHE A 210 28.73 8.01 11.48
CA PHE A 210 29.63 6.88 11.37
C PHE A 210 30.50 6.82 12.63
N ARG A 211 30.54 5.66 13.29
CA ARG A 211 31.39 5.42 14.44
C ARG A 211 32.13 4.10 14.25
N THR A 212 33.43 4.11 14.51
CA THR A 212 34.24 2.89 14.51
C THR A 212 33.87 2.05 15.72
N LEU A 213 33.60 0.77 15.49
CA LEU A 213 33.41 -0.18 16.58
C LEU A 213 34.74 -0.37 17.30
N VAL A 214 34.73 -0.20 18.62
CA VAL A 214 35.91 -0.40 19.48
C VAL A 214 35.88 -1.78 20.16
N SER A 215 34.72 -2.43 20.16
CA SER A 215 34.53 -3.78 20.67
C SER A 215 34.51 -4.81 19.55
N GLY A 216 34.89 -6.05 19.86
CA GLY A 216 34.70 -7.17 18.96
C GLY A 216 33.21 -7.52 18.88
N ILE A 217 32.71 -7.77 17.67
CA ILE A 217 31.30 -8.15 17.43
C ILE A 217 30.92 -9.44 18.18
N ASP A 218 31.91 -10.27 18.53
CA ASP A 218 31.71 -11.50 19.28
C ASP A 218 31.67 -11.36 20.80
N GLY A 219 32.02 -10.19 21.31
CA GLY A 219 31.98 -9.88 22.73
C GLY A 219 30.56 -9.65 23.27
N LEU A 220 30.50 -9.45 24.59
CA LEU A 220 29.26 -9.12 25.32
C LEU A 220 29.17 -7.63 25.70
N HIS A 221 30.16 -6.83 25.31
CA HIS A 221 30.30 -5.45 25.76
C HIS A 221 30.45 -4.50 24.56
N PHE A 222 29.49 -3.58 24.39
CA PHE A 222 29.36 -2.69 23.23
C PHE A 222 29.30 -1.20 23.65
N PRO A 223 30.39 -0.61 24.16
CA PRO A 223 30.39 0.75 24.71
C PRO A 223 30.03 1.82 23.67
N GLU A 224 30.28 1.55 22.39
CA GLU A 224 29.93 2.42 21.25
C GLU A 224 28.44 2.74 21.12
N ILE A 225 27.56 1.89 21.65
CA ILE A 225 26.10 2.11 21.64
C ILE A 225 25.56 2.64 22.98
N ALA A 226 26.42 2.84 23.99
CA ALA A 226 25.97 3.29 25.31
C ALA A 226 25.22 4.63 25.25
N TRP A 227 25.57 5.52 24.31
CA TRP A 227 24.91 6.82 24.14
C TRP A 227 23.46 6.71 23.66
N VAL A 228 23.10 5.69 22.87
CA VAL A 228 21.70 5.46 22.48
C VAL A 228 20.90 4.73 23.55
N LEU A 229 21.57 3.95 24.40
CA LEU A 229 20.92 3.18 25.47
C LEU A 229 20.56 4.03 26.70
N LYS A 230 21.30 5.12 26.95
CA LYS A 230 21.07 6.03 28.08
C LYS A 230 19.88 6.96 27.89
N ASN A 231 19.43 7.16 26.66
CA ASN A 231 18.27 8.02 26.37
C ASN A 231 16.97 7.20 26.50
N ASN A 232 15.91 7.80 27.02
CA ASN A 232 14.58 7.19 27.09
C ASN A 232 13.83 7.19 25.74
N ASP A 233 14.54 7.49 24.65
CA ASP A 233 13.96 7.51 23.31
C ASP A 233 13.74 6.10 22.77
N LYS A 234 12.70 5.96 21.93
CA LYS A 234 12.43 4.70 21.22
C LYS A 234 13.57 4.43 20.23
N THR A 235 14.43 3.48 20.59
CA THR A 235 15.62 3.11 19.82
C THR A 235 15.45 1.73 19.19
N LEU A 236 15.77 1.63 17.89
CA LEU A 236 15.85 0.36 17.16
C LEU A 236 17.32 0.04 16.85
N ILE A 237 17.77 -1.15 17.24
CA ILE A 237 19.13 -1.62 17.00
C ILE A 237 19.05 -2.87 16.13
N PHE A 238 19.67 -2.83 14.96
CA PHE A 238 19.76 -3.96 14.05
C PHE A 238 21.05 -4.74 14.28
N GLY A 239 20.94 -6.06 14.43
CA GLY A 239 22.08 -6.98 14.46
C GLY A 239 22.06 -7.88 13.23
N ALA A 240 23.23 -8.15 12.65
CA ALA A 240 23.37 -9.00 11.47
C ALA A 240 22.95 -10.46 11.71
N THR A 241 22.96 -10.92 12.96
CA THR A 241 22.55 -12.28 13.34
C THR A 241 21.69 -12.25 14.60
N ILE A 242 20.86 -13.29 14.78
CA ILE A 242 20.06 -13.49 15.99
C ILE A 242 20.97 -13.52 17.24
N SER A 243 22.12 -14.20 17.15
CA SER A 243 23.11 -14.26 18.23
C SER A 243 23.62 -12.87 18.63
N LEU A 244 23.96 -12.02 17.66
CA LEU A 244 24.38 -10.64 17.93
C LEU A 244 23.27 -9.83 18.60
N VAL A 245 22.03 -9.96 18.14
CA VAL A 245 20.87 -9.28 18.76
C VAL A 245 20.70 -9.70 20.22
N PHE A 246 20.89 -10.99 20.56
CA PHE A 246 20.86 -11.45 21.95
C PHE A 246 22.01 -10.85 22.78
N ARG A 247 23.24 -10.80 22.25
CA ARG A 247 24.38 -10.18 22.96
C ARG A 247 24.16 -8.69 23.20
N LEU A 248 23.63 -7.95 22.22
CA LEU A 248 23.25 -6.54 22.36
C LEU A 248 22.18 -6.33 23.43
N LYS A 249 21.17 -7.23 23.48
CA LYS A 249 20.13 -7.21 24.51
C LYS A 249 20.72 -7.45 25.90
N ILE A 250 21.63 -8.42 26.04
CA ILE A 250 22.32 -8.70 27.29
C ILE A 250 23.12 -7.48 27.75
N HIS A 251 23.90 -6.86 26.85
CA HIS A 251 24.67 -5.65 27.15
C HIS A 251 23.78 -4.52 27.72
N ARG A 252 22.61 -4.28 27.14
CA ARG A 252 21.66 -3.29 27.65
C ARG A 252 21.22 -3.56 29.08
N VAL A 253 21.00 -4.82 29.46
CA VAL A 253 20.62 -5.21 30.84
C VAL A 253 21.74 -4.93 31.84
N TYR A 254 23.00 -5.00 31.41
CA TYR A 254 24.16 -4.75 32.28
C TYR A 254 24.55 -3.27 32.40
N VAL A 255 24.12 -2.41 31.46
CA VAL A 255 24.56 -0.99 31.38
C VAL A 255 23.43 0.02 31.61
N GLY A 256 22.17 -0.39 31.45
CA GLY A 256 20.99 0.42 31.77
C GLY A 256 20.52 0.20 33.20
#